data_AF-A0A3M1FSJ4-F1
#
_entry.id   AF-A0A3M1FSJ4-F1
#
_cell.length_a   1.000
_cell.length_b   1.000
_cell.length_c   1.000
_cell.angle_alpha   90.00
_cell.angle_beta   90.00
_cell.angle_gamma   90.00
#
_symmetry.space_group_name_H-M   'P 1'
#
loop_
_entity.id
_entity.type
_entity.pdbx_description
1 polymer ?
#
loop_
_entity_poly.entity_id
_entity_poly.type
_entity_poly.pdbx_seq_one_letter_code
_entity_poly.pdbx_strand_id
1 'polypeptide(L)'
;MKRNIEKATDQTKPVGYESHHIVPSGRNYESAIEARKLLAKWDIDINDAENGVFLPKSIHNGLANDYTYMDAVLEDLQGATSKNDAIRILRKIGQRLLD
;
A
#
# COMPACT_ATOMS: atom_id res chain seq x y z
N MET A 1 -0.75 0.83 10.89
CA MET A 1 -1.30 -0.05 9.83
C MET A 1 -2.24 -1.15 10.30
N LYS A 2 -1.82 -2.30 10.87
CA LYS A 2 -2.72 -3.46 11.16
C LYS A 2 -4.08 -3.05 11.78
N ARG A 3 -4.05 -2.33 12.90
CA ARG A 3 -5.27 -1.89 13.62
C ARG A 3 -6.14 -0.91 12.82
N ASN A 4 -5.56 -0.21 11.85
CA ASN A 4 -6.27 0.75 11.01
C ASN A 4 -7.03 0.02 9.90
N ILE A 5 -6.42 -0.98 9.27
CA ILE A 5 -7.09 -1.85 8.28
C ILE A 5 -8.31 -2.52 8.94
N GLU A 6 -8.12 -3.16 10.10
CA GLU A 6 -9.22 -3.87 10.79
C GLU A 6 -10.39 -2.92 11.15
N LYS A 7 -10.08 -1.68 11.57
CA LYS A 7 -11.10 -0.66 11.88
C LYS A 7 -11.82 -0.13 10.63
N ALA A 8 -11.15 -0.09 9.49
CA ALA A 8 -11.69 0.53 8.28
C ALA A 8 -12.46 -0.44 7.39
N THR A 9 -12.19 -1.74 7.50
CA THR A 9 -12.81 -2.76 6.62
C THR A 9 -13.72 -3.74 7.35
N ASP A 10 -13.85 -3.66 8.67
CA ASP A 10 -14.47 -4.68 9.53
C ASP A 10 -13.88 -6.09 9.35
N GLN A 11 -12.72 -6.22 8.69
CA GLN A 11 -12.04 -7.49 8.49
C GLN A 11 -10.99 -7.69 9.57
N THR A 12 -11.05 -8.82 10.27
CA THR A 12 -9.94 -9.28 11.11
C THR A 12 -8.81 -9.83 10.24
N LYS A 13 -7.55 -9.56 10.60
CA LYS A 13 -6.40 -10.15 9.90
C LYS A 13 -6.54 -11.69 9.85
N PRO A 14 -6.62 -12.33 8.67
CA PRO A 14 -6.74 -13.78 8.57
C PRO A 14 -5.51 -14.51 9.15
N VAL A 15 -5.70 -15.76 9.59
CA VAL A 15 -4.59 -16.60 10.06
C VAL A 15 -3.62 -16.84 8.91
N GLY A 16 -2.32 -16.63 9.17
CA GLY A 16 -1.27 -16.79 8.16
C GLY A 16 -1.07 -15.57 7.24
N TYR A 17 -1.78 -14.47 7.48
CA TYR A 17 -1.62 -13.21 6.74
C TYR A 17 -0.84 -12.18 7.55
N GLU A 18 -0.20 -11.24 6.87
CA GLU A 18 0.47 -10.07 7.43
C GLU A 18 -0.03 -8.77 6.83
N SER A 19 -0.02 -7.71 7.62
CA SER A 19 -0.32 -6.36 7.12
C SER A 19 0.86 -5.85 6.30
N HIS A 20 0.62 -5.56 5.04
CA HIS A 20 1.59 -4.99 4.12
C HIS A 20 1.24 -3.52 3.87
N HIS A 21 2.25 -2.65 3.93
CA HIS A 21 2.11 -1.30 3.41
C HIS A 21 2.29 -1.35 1.90
N ILE A 22 1.36 -0.80 1.13
CA ILE A 22 1.53 -0.67 -0.32
C ILE A 22 2.72 0.25 -0.60
N VAL A 23 2.71 1.44 -0.01
CA VAL A 23 3.85 2.36 0.03
C VAL A 23 4.54 2.23 1.40
N PRO A 24 5.78 1.72 1.46
CA PRO A 24 6.48 1.50 2.72
C PRO A 24 7.02 2.82 3.32
N SER A 25 7.05 2.90 4.66
CA SER A 25 7.62 4.04 5.38
C SER A 25 9.15 4.06 5.39
N GLY A 26 9.79 2.89 5.54
CA GLY A 26 11.23 2.76 5.84
C GLY A 26 12.15 2.47 4.65
N ARG A 27 11.65 2.53 3.41
CA ARG A 27 12.48 2.29 2.20
C ARG A 27 12.96 3.60 1.59
N ASN A 28 14.25 3.63 1.24
CA ASN A 28 14.94 4.80 0.69
C ASN A 28 15.09 4.74 -0.85
N TYR A 29 14.22 4.01 -1.53
CA TYR A 29 14.14 4.04 -2.99
C TYR A 29 13.51 5.36 -3.41
N GLU A 30 13.98 5.95 -4.51
CA GLU A 30 13.42 7.21 -5.02
C GLU A 30 11.90 7.08 -5.24
N SER A 31 11.45 5.96 -5.83
CA SER A 31 10.03 5.68 -6.03
C SER A 31 9.23 5.59 -4.74
N ALA A 32 9.81 5.04 -3.67
CA ALA A 32 9.17 5.02 -2.35
C ALA A 32 9.10 6.42 -1.71
N ILE A 33 10.12 7.25 -1.90
CA ILE A 33 10.13 8.64 -1.41
C ILE A 33 9.04 9.45 -2.15
N GLU A 34 8.99 9.36 -3.48
CA GLU A 34 8.01 10.07 -4.29
C GLU A 34 6.58 9.58 -4.05
N ALA A 35 6.37 8.27 -3.92
CA ALA A 35 5.06 7.71 -3.59
C ALA A 35 4.56 8.22 -2.24
N ARG A 36 5.42 8.35 -1.22
CA ARG A 36 5.04 8.95 0.07
C ARG A 36 4.66 10.43 -0.06
N LYS A 37 5.32 11.20 -0.93
CA LYS A 37 4.93 12.59 -1.22
C LYS A 37 3.55 12.66 -1.86
N LEU A 38 3.22 11.73 -2.77
CA LEU A 38 1.88 11.63 -3.36
C LEU A 38 0.80 11.27 -2.33
N LEU A 39 1.09 10.34 -1.40
CA LEU A 39 0.16 10.05 -0.30
C LEU A 39 -0.09 11.30 0.57
N ALA A 40 0.98 12.00 0.97
CA ALA A 40 0.88 13.22 1.76
C ALA A 40 0.13 14.34 1.03
N LYS A 41 0.35 14.51 -0.28
CA LYS A 41 -0.40 15.47 -1.13
C LYS A 41 -1.91 15.24 -1.06
N TRP A 42 -2.32 13.98 -0.94
CA TRP A 42 -3.72 13.58 -0.87
C TRP A 42 -4.23 13.35 0.56
N ASP A 43 -3.46 13.76 1.59
CA ASP A 43 -3.84 13.61 2.99
C ASP A 43 -4.17 12.14 3.35
N ILE A 44 -3.32 11.22 2.89
CA ILE A 44 -3.34 9.80 3.26
C ILE A 44 -2.12 9.56 4.14
N ASP A 45 -2.33 9.26 5.43
CA ASP A 45 -1.24 8.93 6.35
C ASP A 45 -0.60 7.61 5.94
N ILE A 46 0.69 7.48 6.20
CA ILE A 46 1.43 6.25 5.87
C ILE A 46 0.82 5.01 6.55
N ASN A 47 0.17 5.18 7.71
CA ASN A 47 -0.47 4.12 8.48
C ASN A 47 -1.96 3.92 8.15
N ASP A 48 -2.54 4.76 7.30
CA ASP A 48 -3.96 4.68 6.93
C ASP A 48 -4.29 3.35 6.27
N ALA A 49 -5.52 2.90 6.48
CA ALA A 49 -5.98 1.61 5.97
C ALA A 49 -5.89 1.53 4.45
N GLU A 50 -6.08 2.67 3.77
CA GLU A 50 -6.00 2.82 2.32
C GLU A 50 -4.61 2.49 1.77
N ASN A 51 -3.54 2.69 2.55
CA ASN A 51 -2.18 2.30 2.19
C ASN A 51 -1.84 0.87 2.67
N GLY A 52 -2.83 0.10 3.09
CA GLY A 52 -2.68 -1.19 3.71
C GLY A 52 -3.42 -2.32 2.99
N VAL A 53 -2.82 -3.50 2.99
CA VAL A 53 -3.47 -4.75 2.55
C VAL A 53 -3.03 -5.92 3.41
N PHE A 54 -3.91 -6.90 3.65
CA PHE A 54 -3.51 -8.17 4.25
C PHE A 54 -3.06 -9.13 3.16
N LEU A 55 -1.82 -9.62 3.25
CA LEU A 55 -1.27 -10.60 2.31
C LEU A 55 -0.93 -11.91 3.01
N PRO A 56 -1.08 -13.08 2.35
CA PRO A 56 -0.51 -14.32 2.83
C PRO A 56 0.99 -14.17 3.10
N LYS A 57 1.50 -14.81 4.16
CA LYS A 57 2.91 -14.72 4.55
C LYS A 57 3.88 -15.11 3.43
N SER A 58 3.49 -16.06 2.56
CA SER A 58 4.27 -16.46 1.38
C SER A 58 4.51 -15.31 0.40
N ILE A 59 3.45 -14.55 0.09
CA ILE A 59 3.51 -13.38 -0.81
C ILE A 59 4.23 -12.22 -0.13
N HIS A 60 3.86 -11.92 1.13
CA HIS A 60 4.44 -10.83 1.90
C HIS A 60 5.98 -10.91 1.96
N ASN A 61 6.53 -12.11 2.14
CA ASN A 61 7.97 -12.31 2.24
C ASN A 61 8.72 -12.05 0.91
N GLY A 62 8.06 -12.29 -0.24
CA GLY A 62 8.66 -12.10 -1.56
C GLY A 62 8.72 -10.63 -1.99
N LEU A 63 7.84 -9.78 -1.48
CA LEU A 63 7.78 -8.35 -1.81
C LEU A 63 8.78 -7.50 -1.02
N ALA A 64 9.39 -8.05 0.03
CA ALA A 64 10.38 -7.34 0.81
C ALA A 64 11.60 -7.05 -0.08
N ASN A 65 11.81 -5.78 -0.42
CA ASN A 65 12.92 -5.23 -1.23
C ASN A 65 12.72 -5.23 -2.76
N ASP A 66 11.49 -5.32 -3.26
CA ASP A 66 11.24 -5.25 -4.70
C ASP A 66 11.19 -3.78 -5.19
N TYR A 67 12.20 -3.38 -5.96
CA TYR A 67 12.29 -2.06 -6.59
C TYR A 67 11.28 -1.90 -7.73
N THR A 68 11.09 -2.94 -8.54
CA THR A 68 10.15 -2.94 -9.67
C THR A 68 8.73 -2.79 -9.18
N TYR A 69 8.39 -3.43 -8.06
CA TYR A 69 7.12 -3.22 -7.37
C TYR A 69 6.91 -1.74 -7.02
N MET A 70 7.90 -1.08 -6.42
CA MET A 70 7.75 0.32 -6.01
C MET A 70 7.67 1.28 -7.19
N ASP A 71 8.37 1.01 -8.28
CA ASP A 71 8.28 1.82 -9.50
C ASP A 71 6.87 1.72 -10.12
N ALA A 72 6.30 0.51 -10.19
CA ALA A 72 4.93 0.31 -10.65
C ALA A 72 3.88 0.98 -9.73
N VAL A 73 4.09 0.93 -8.41
CA VAL A 73 3.24 1.63 -7.44
C VAL A 73 3.28 3.14 -7.67
N LEU A 74 4.48 3.71 -7.88
CA LEU A 74 4.64 5.13 -8.17
C LEU A 74 3.95 5.51 -9.48
N GLU A 75 4.18 4.76 -10.55
CA GLU A 75 3.59 5.01 -11.87
C GLU A 75 2.06 5.06 -11.79
N ASP A 76 1.45 4.09 -11.11
CA ASP A 76 0.00 4.08 -10.89
C ASP A 76 -0.47 5.30 -10.09
N LEU A 77 0.24 5.67 -9.01
CA LEU A 77 -0.13 6.79 -8.13
C LEU A 77 0.05 8.16 -8.79
N GLN A 78 0.98 8.31 -9.74
CA GLN A 78 1.18 9.55 -10.49
C GLN A 78 -0.07 9.91 -11.33
N GLY A 79 -0.85 8.92 -11.74
CA GLY A 79 -2.12 9.11 -12.43
C GLY A 79 -3.27 9.62 -11.55
N ALA A 80 -3.09 9.70 -10.22
CA ALA A 80 -4.14 10.17 -9.31
C ALA A 80 -4.38 11.68 -9.46
N THR A 81 -5.62 12.07 -9.76
CA THR A 81 -6.03 13.48 -9.85
C THR A 81 -6.79 13.99 -8.63
N SER A 82 -7.08 13.09 -7.69
CA SER A 82 -7.81 13.38 -6.45
C SER A 82 -7.43 12.39 -5.34
N LYS A 83 -7.79 12.70 -4.09
CA LYS A 83 -7.68 11.76 -2.95
C LYS A 83 -8.42 10.44 -3.23
N ASN A 84 -9.64 10.53 -3.77
CA ASN A 84 -10.44 9.35 -4.09
C ASN A 84 -9.80 8.50 -5.21
N ASP A 85 -9.13 9.11 -6.19
CA ASP A 85 -8.37 8.36 -7.19
C ASP A 85 -7.19 7.62 -6.58
N ALA A 86 -6.40 8.29 -5.72
CA ALA A 86 -5.29 7.67 -5.03
C ALA A 86 -5.75 6.45 -4.22
N ILE A 87 -6.85 6.59 -3.45
CA ILE A 87 -7.45 5.48 -2.69
C ILE A 87 -7.90 4.34 -3.62
N ARG A 88 -8.55 4.66 -4.75
CA ARG A 88 -8.98 3.67 -5.74
C ARG A 88 -7.79 2.92 -6.36
N ILE A 89 -6.69 3.63 -6.62
CA ILE A 89 -5.45 3.06 -7.12
C ILE A 89 -4.82 2.13 -6.09
N LEU A 90 -4.68 2.56 -4.84
CA LEU A 90 -4.14 1.73 -3.75
C LEU A 90 -4.96 0.43 -3.58
N ARG A 91 -6.30 0.53 -3.60
CA ARG A 91 -7.17 -0.66 -3.55
C ARG A 91 -6.92 -1.62 -4.73
N LYS A 92 -6.74 -1.10 -5.94
CA LYS A 92 -6.41 -1.92 -7.12
C LYS A 92 -5.05 -2.60 -6.98
N ILE A 93 -4.03 -1.87 -6.51
CA ILE A 93 -2.70 -2.44 -6.24
C ILE A 93 -2.83 -3.58 -5.23
N GLY A 94 -3.52 -3.33 -4.11
CA GLY A 94 -3.74 -4.34 -3.06
C GLY A 94 -4.42 -5.60 -3.59
N GLN A 95 -5.43 -5.46 -4.47
CA GLN A 95 -6.08 -6.60 -5.11
C GLN A 95 -5.12 -7.39 -6.02
N ARG A 96 -4.32 -6.70 -6.85
CA ARG A 96 -3.35 -7.37 -7.74
C ARG A 96 -2.26 -8.14 -6.99
N LEU A 97 -1.99 -7.80 -5.73
CA LEU A 97 -1.05 -8.55 -4.88
C LEU A 97 -1.64 -9.86 -4.33
N LEU A 98 -2.96 -10.07 -4.49
CA LEU A 98 -3.66 -11.26 -4.01
C LEU A 98 -4.01 -12.25 -5.14
N ASP A 99 -3.93 -11.82 -6.39
CA ASP A 99 -4.20 -12.61 -7.60
C ASP A 99 -2.90 -13.29 -8.11
#